data_AF-A0A7S7YE61-F1
#
_entry.id   AF-A0A7S7YE61-F1
#
_cell.length_a   1.000
_cell.length_b   1.000
_cell.length_c   1.000
_cell.angle_alpha   90.00
_cell.angle_beta   90.00
_cell.angle_gamma   90.00
#
_symmetry.space_group_name_H-M   'P 1'
#
loop_
_entity.id
_entity.type
_entity.pdbx_description
1 polymer ?
#
loop_
_entity_poly.entity_id
_entity_poly.type
_entity_poly.pdbx_seq_one_letter_code
_entity_poly.pdbx_strand_id
1 'polypeptide(L)'
;MTTPIPMPPRARFLLLGDSHAGPIGRAARAAGIPFQGGPLGAGREFNAGFFDLVDGEPVFRKAEAERLYRGFLAELGAPGLAGLAAPPGGVPLVCTFGFSAHFFATRENWRIYRDRDGAFPPGFLASRLFDDIVCAMARDALAFYRHARGLGLRVLAALPPQRVPALSDREVFMAAQEVMLRQLRAMGVEVVDLRAEVSGDDGLQRPEFSEPDDPIHGNLAFGQLILADLLARGL
;
A
#
# COMPACT_ATOMS: atom_id res chain seq x y z
N MET A 1 46.35 12.13 -4.23
CA MET A 1 45.17 12.10 -5.12
C MET A 1 44.12 11.25 -4.43
N THR A 2 43.11 11.88 -3.84
CA THR A 2 41.96 11.19 -3.26
C THR A 2 40.97 10.89 -4.38
N THR A 3 40.77 9.61 -4.68
CA THR A 3 39.75 9.15 -5.61
C THR A 3 38.38 9.63 -5.11
N PRO A 4 37.57 10.33 -5.92
CA PRO A 4 36.22 10.67 -5.52
C PRO A 4 35.47 9.38 -5.20
N ILE A 5 34.93 9.28 -3.98
CA ILE A 5 34.02 8.18 -3.65
C ILE A 5 32.79 8.36 -4.56
N PRO A 6 32.40 7.36 -5.35
CA PRO A 6 31.20 7.44 -6.16
C PRO A 6 30.02 7.76 -5.25
N MET A 7 29.31 8.85 -5.53
CA MET A 7 28.04 9.13 -4.88
C MET A 7 27.11 7.93 -5.12
N PRO A 8 26.42 7.41 -4.10
CA PRO A 8 25.45 6.36 -4.30
C PRO A 8 24.40 6.81 -5.34
N PRO A 9 23.94 5.89 -6.20
CA PRO A 9 22.94 6.23 -7.20
C PRO A 9 21.68 6.76 -6.52
N ARG A 10 21.12 7.84 -7.06
CA ARG A 10 19.92 8.49 -6.54
C ARG A 10 18.77 7.49 -6.45
N ALA A 11 18.09 7.43 -5.31
CA ALA A 11 16.91 6.60 -5.14
C ALA A 11 15.81 6.98 -6.15
N ARG A 12 15.23 5.97 -6.78
CA ARG A 12 14.13 6.08 -7.75
C ARG A 12 12.79 6.31 -7.06
N PHE A 13 12.65 5.87 -5.81
CA PHE A 13 11.45 6.05 -4.98
C PHE A 13 11.73 5.79 -3.51
N LEU A 14 10.80 6.25 -2.66
CA LEU A 14 10.63 5.84 -1.28
C LEU A 14 9.45 4.85 -1.22
N LEU A 15 9.66 3.68 -0.61
CA LEU A 15 8.63 2.67 -0.41
C LEU A 15 8.19 2.63 1.06
N LEU A 16 6.93 2.96 1.35
CA LEU A 16 6.39 2.87 2.71
C LEU A 16 5.13 2.01 2.71
N GLY A 17 5.04 1.02 3.57
CA GLY A 17 3.86 0.17 3.56
C GLY A 17 3.77 -0.78 4.72
N ASP A 18 2.75 -1.63 4.65
CA ASP A 18 2.66 -2.84 5.44
C ASP A 18 3.58 -3.93 4.86
N SER A 19 3.39 -5.17 5.30
CA SER A 19 4.15 -6.32 4.83
C SER A 19 4.04 -6.59 3.32
N HIS A 20 3.02 -6.06 2.61
CA HIS A 20 2.93 -6.14 1.16
C HIS A 20 3.97 -5.28 0.42
N ALA A 21 4.64 -4.35 1.09
CA ALA A 21 5.82 -3.68 0.55
C ALA A 21 7.03 -4.63 0.41
N GLY A 22 7.06 -5.73 1.16
CA GLY A 22 8.18 -6.68 1.17
C GLY A 22 8.54 -7.23 -0.22
N PRO A 23 7.60 -7.86 -0.96
CA PRO A 23 7.86 -8.36 -2.31
C PRO A 23 8.36 -7.30 -3.30
N ILE A 24 7.82 -6.07 -3.23
CA ILE A 24 8.25 -4.95 -4.08
C ILE A 24 9.71 -4.59 -3.80
N GLY A 25 10.06 -4.43 -2.52
CA GLY A 25 11.43 -4.15 -2.11
C GLY A 25 12.42 -5.28 -2.47
N ARG A 26 12.01 -6.55 -2.36
CA ARG A 26 12.81 -7.69 -2.82
C ARG A 26 13.05 -7.66 -4.33
N ALA A 27 12.01 -7.36 -5.11
CA ALA A 27 12.12 -7.24 -6.56
C ALA A 27 13.06 -6.10 -6.98
N ALA A 28 12.93 -4.93 -6.34
CA ALA A 28 13.79 -3.78 -6.62
C ALA A 28 15.27 -4.08 -6.31
N ARG A 29 15.56 -4.73 -5.17
CA ARG A 29 16.92 -5.18 -4.84
C ARG A 29 17.45 -6.19 -5.85
N ALA A 30 16.65 -7.18 -6.24
CA ALA A 30 17.04 -8.19 -7.23
C ALA A 30 17.34 -7.58 -8.61
N ALA A 31 16.64 -6.51 -8.98
CA ALA A 31 16.84 -5.77 -10.23
C ALA A 31 17.94 -4.68 -10.14
N GLY A 32 18.60 -4.51 -8.98
CA GLY A 32 19.60 -3.45 -8.78
C GLY A 32 19.03 -2.03 -8.85
N ILE A 33 17.72 -1.85 -8.65
CA ILE A 33 17.07 -0.54 -8.67
C ILE A 33 17.31 0.15 -7.33
N PRO A 34 17.92 1.35 -7.31
CA PRO A 34 18.14 2.08 -6.06
C PRO A 34 16.80 2.64 -5.55
N PHE A 35 16.47 2.34 -4.30
CA PHE A 35 15.30 2.86 -3.60
C PHE A 35 15.60 2.90 -2.11
N GLN A 36 14.74 3.58 -1.35
CA GLN A 36 14.73 3.48 0.10
C GLN A 36 13.38 3.01 0.61
N GLY A 37 13.36 2.37 1.76
CA GLY A 37 12.12 1.96 2.41
C GLY A 37 11.83 0.47 2.40
N GLY A 38 10.58 0.14 2.75
CA GLY A 38 10.09 -1.21 2.97
C GLY A 38 8.88 -1.25 3.91
N PRO A 39 8.56 -2.43 4.45
CA PRO A 39 7.48 -2.57 5.42
C PRO A 39 7.82 -1.83 6.72
N LEU A 40 6.87 -1.06 7.24
CA LEU A 40 6.95 -0.40 8.55
C LEU A 40 6.26 -1.21 9.66
N GLY A 41 5.51 -2.26 9.30
CA GLY A 41 4.76 -3.09 10.24
C GLY A 41 3.81 -4.06 9.53
N ALA A 42 2.99 -4.74 10.31
CA ALA A 42 1.95 -5.63 9.79
C ALA A 42 0.71 -4.85 9.32
N GLY A 43 -0.03 -5.41 8.36
CA GLY A 43 -1.23 -4.80 7.78
C GLY A 43 -2.25 -4.25 8.78
N ARG A 44 -2.50 -5.00 9.87
CA ARG A 44 -3.44 -4.64 10.94
C ARG A 44 -3.16 -3.26 11.53
N GLU A 45 -1.89 -2.88 11.55
CA GLU A 45 -1.38 -1.71 12.25
C GLU A 45 -1.69 -0.42 11.50
N PHE A 46 -2.06 -0.51 10.22
CA PHE A 46 -2.28 0.64 9.35
C PHE A 46 -3.75 0.85 8.97
N ASN A 47 -4.68 0.22 9.70
CA ASN A 47 -6.11 0.37 9.48
C ASN A 47 -6.65 1.64 10.18
N ALA A 48 -6.34 1.84 11.46
CA ALA A 48 -6.79 3.02 12.19
C ALA A 48 -5.85 3.41 13.34
N GLY A 49 -5.58 4.71 13.46
CA GLY A 49 -4.79 5.33 14.52
C GLY A 49 -3.28 5.12 14.43
N PHE A 50 -2.67 5.13 13.23
CA PHE A 50 -1.26 4.72 13.08
C PHE A 50 -0.24 5.86 13.04
N PHE A 51 -0.68 7.09 12.73
CA PHE A 51 0.20 8.26 12.73
C PHE A 51 -0.54 9.50 13.23
N ASP A 52 0.23 10.48 13.67
CA ASP A 52 -0.22 11.85 13.93
C ASP A 52 0.55 12.81 13.01
N LEU A 53 0.04 14.03 12.86
CA LEU A 53 0.76 15.11 12.21
C LEU A 53 1.30 16.06 13.29
N VAL A 54 2.62 16.23 13.32
CA VAL A 54 3.29 17.21 14.18
C VAL A 54 4.02 18.18 13.27
N ASP A 55 3.64 19.46 13.32
CA ASP A 55 4.16 20.51 12.44
C ASP A 55 4.12 20.17 10.93
N GLY A 56 3.09 19.43 10.52
CA GLY A 56 2.90 19.01 9.13
C GLY A 56 3.76 17.82 8.70
N GLU A 57 4.46 17.16 9.64
CA GLU A 57 5.24 15.95 9.41
C GLU A 57 4.53 14.73 10.01
N PRO A 58 4.41 13.61 9.27
CA PRO A 58 3.92 12.36 9.84
C PRO A 58 4.84 11.85 10.94
N VAL A 59 4.24 11.48 12.08
CA VAL A 59 4.90 10.78 13.18
C VAL A 59 4.13 9.49 13.43
N PHE A 60 4.78 8.35 13.19
CA PHE A 60 4.18 7.03 13.40
C PHE A 60 4.10 6.74 14.90
N ARG A 61 2.93 6.28 15.37
CA ARG A 61 2.70 6.04 16.80
C ARG A 61 3.50 4.85 17.34
N LYS A 62 3.81 3.89 16.48
CA LYS A 62 4.69 2.78 16.82
C LYS A 62 6.14 3.22 16.71
N ALA A 63 6.88 3.10 17.81
CA ALA A 63 8.29 3.48 17.88
C ALA A 63 9.16 2.80 16.81
N GLU A 64 8.91 1.53 16.50
CA GLU A 64 9.63 0.82 15.44
C GLU A 64 9.33 1.38 14.04
N ALA A 65 8.05 1.61 13.73
CA ALA A 65 7.63 2.20 12.46
C ALA A 65 8.22 3.61 12.28
N GLU A 66 8.19 4.42 13.33
CA GLU A 66 8.80 5.77 13.33
C GLU A 66 10.31 5.70 13.12
N ARG A 67 11.00 4.80 13.84
CA ARG A 67 12.45 4.60 13.68
C ARG A 67 12.81 4.22 12.25
N LEU A 68 12.07 3.28 11.65
CA LEU A 68 12.28 2.85 10.26
C LEU A 68 12.02 4.00 9.28
N TYR A 69 10.87 4.67 9.42
CA TYR A 69 10.50 5.81 8.59
C TYR A 69 11.57 6.93 8.61
N ARG A 70 12.01 7.33 9.81
CA ARG A 70 13.08 8.33 9.99
C ARG A 70 14.41 7.85 9.40
N GLY A 71 14.75 6.57 9.57
CA GLY A 71 15.93 5.97 8.97
C GLY A 71 15.93 6.10 7.45
N PHE A 72 14.82 5.74 6.80
CA PHE A 72 14.69 5.84 5.34
C PHE A 72 14.81 7.27 4.83
N LEU A 73 14.20 8.24 5.52
CA LEU A 73 14.34 9.65 5.16
C LEU A 73 15.77 10.16 5.34
N ALA A 74 16.45 9.77 6.42
CA ALA A 74 17.84 10.12 6.67
C ALA A 74 18.77 9.57 5.58
N GLU A 75 18.56 8.33 5.13
CA GLU A 75 19.31 7.74 4.02
C GLU A 75 19.07 8.46 2.67
N LEU A 76 17.90 9.09 2.51
CA LEU A 76 17.60 9.96 1.36
C LEU A 76 18.13 11.40 1.55
N GLY A 77 18.69 11.74 2.72
CA GLY A 77 19.07 13.10 3.07
C GLY A 77 17.87 14.05 3.21
N ALA A 78 16.67 13.51 3.41
CA ALA A 78 15.44 14.28 3.55
C ALA A 78 15.12 14.53 5.03
N PRO A 79 14.93 15.80 5.47
CA PRO A 79 14.60 16.11 6.86
C PRO A 79 13.17 15.69 7.25
N GLY A 80 12.30 15.50 6.26
CA GLY A 80 10.89 15.14 6.42
C GLY A 80 10.29 14.74 5.07
N LEU A 81 9.03 14.33 5.07
CA LEU A 81 8.36 13.82 3.87
C LEU A 81 8.29 14.87 2.76
N ALA A 82 8.06 16.12 3.13
CA ALA A 82 7.98 17.25 2.19
C ALA A 82 9.30 17.46 1.43
N GLY A 83 10.44 17.11 2.04
CA GLY A 83 11.76 17.23 1.41
C GLY A 83 11.92 16.37 0.16
N LEU A 84 11.09 15.33 0.00
CA LEU A 84 11.10 14.47 -1.18
C LEU A 84 10.48 15.14 -2.41
N ALA A 85 9.65 16.19 -2.25
CA ALA A 85 9.04 16.91 -3.36
C ALA A 85 10.02 17.86 -4.08
N ALA A 86 11.22 18.07 -3.53
CA ALA A 86 12.14 19.12 -3.98
C ALA A 86 12.70 18.89 -5.41
N PRO A 87 12.68 19.90 -6.29
CA PRO A 87 13.35 19.86 -7.59
C PRO A 87 14.88 19.92 -7.51
N PRO A 88 15.61 19.49 -8.57
CA PRO A 88 15.10 18.76 -9.74
C PRO A 88 15.00 17.26 -9.42
N GLY A 89 13.84 16.64 -9.70
CA GLY A 89 13.66 15.19 -9.67
C GLY A 89 13.21 14.58 -8.33
N GLY A 90 12.27 15.23 -7.63
CA GLY A 90 11.73 14.74 -6.35
C GLY A 90 11.46 13.22 -6.32
N VAL A 91 11.68 12.61 -5.17
CA VAL A 91 11.59 11.15 -4.98
C VAL A 91 10.13 10.76 -4.82
N PRO A 92 9.54 9.98 -5.74
CA PRO A 92 8.16 9.51 -5.63
C PRO A 92 7.96 8.62 -4.41
N LEU A 93 6.76 8.67 -3.83
CA LEU A 93 6.33 7.80 -2.75
C LEU A 93 5.52 6.63 -3.32
N VAL A 94 6.02 5.41 -3.16
CA VAL A 94 5.28 4.17 -3.41
C VAL A 94 4.73 3.67 -2.09
N CYS A 95 3.43 3.37 -2.05
CA CYS A 95 2.75 3.04 -0.80
C CYS A 95 1.84 1.82 -0.90
N THR A 96 1.74 1.05 0.20
CA THR A 96 0.78 -0.08 0.33
C THR A 96 -0.19 0.09 1.50
N PHE A 97 -0.21 1.24 2.19
CA PHE A 97 -1.12 1.46 3.31
C PHE A 97 -2.59 1.39 2.89
N GLY A 98 -3.43 0.86 3.77
CA GLY A 98 -4.88 0.74 3.56
C GLY A 98 -5.30 -0.41 2.64
N PHE A 99 -4.35 -1.23 2.16
CA PHE A 99 -4.62 -2.35 1.27
C PHE A 99 -4.60 -3.73 1.93
N SER A 100 -4.37 -3.81 3.23
CA SER A 100 -4.62 -5.04 3.99
C SER A 100 -6.12 -5.30 4.19
N ALA A 101 -6.88 -5.33 3.09
CA ALA A 101 -8.33 -5.42 3.02
C ALA A 101 -8.88 -6.71 3.63
N HIS A 102 -8.05 -7.74 3.82
CA HIS A 102 -8.43 -8.95 4.55
C HIS A 102 -8.83 -8.65 6.00
N PHE A 103 -8.27 -7.61 6.65
CA PHE A 103 -8.74 -7.16 7.96
C PHE A 103 -10.09 -6.45 7.88
N PHE A 104 -10.32 -5.63 6.85
CA PHE A 104 -11.63 -5.01 6.63
C PHE A 104 -12.68 -6.09 6.44
N ALA A 105 -12.35 -7.10 5.65
CA ALA A 105 -13.20 -8.20 5.25
C ALA A 105 -13.35 -9.32 6.29
N THR A 106 -12.81 -9.19 7.51
CA THR A 106 -13.01 -10.19 8.59
C THR A 106 -14.51 -10.51 8.73
N ARG A 107 -14.91 -11.78 8.54
CA ARG A 107 -16.32 -12.20 8.39
C ARG A 107 -17.21 -11.72 9.52
N GLU A 108 -16.70 -11.72 10.74
CA GLU A 108 -17.41 -11.31 11.96
C GLU A 108 -17.89 -9.86 11.89
N ASN A 109 -17.13 -8.96 11.26
CA ASN A 109 -17.49 -7.54 11.12
C ASN A 109 -18.77 -7.34 10.31
N TRP A 110 -19.08 -8.28 9.40
CA TRP A 110 -20.14 -8.11 8.41
C TRP A 110 -21.39 -8.92 8.70
N ARG A 111 -21.35 -9.78 9.73
CA ARG A 111 -22.47 -10.66 10.10
C ARG A 111 -23.76 -9.90 10.37
N ILE A 112 -23.67 -8.71 10.96
CA ILE A 112 -24.84 -7.87 11.28
C ILE A 112 -25.58 -7.35 10.05
N TYR A 113 -24.91 -7.30 8.88
CA TYR A 113 -25.48 -6.81 7.63
C TYR A 113 -26.02 -7.94 6.74
N ARG A 114 -25.99 -9.18 7.22
CA ARG A 114 -26.50 -10.34 6.48
C ARG A 114 -27.92 -10.70 6.90
N ASP A 115 -28.68 -11.24 5.97
CA ASP A 115 -30.01 -11.78 6.23
C ASP A 115 -29.97 -13.16 6.91
N ARG A 116 -31.13 -13.79 7.05
CA ARG A 116 -31.26 -15.11 7.71
C ARG A 116 -30.61 -16.23 6.92
N ASP A 117 -30.46 -16.08 5.61
CA ASP A 117 -29.82 -17.03 4.71
C ASP A 117 -28.31 -16.77 4.61
N GLY A 118 -27.82 -15.73 5.29
CA GLY A 118 -26.42 -15.34 5.31
C GLY A 118 -26.01 -14.52 4.10
N ALA A 119 -26.93 -14.05 3.27
CA ALA A 119 -26.65 -13.19 2.13
C ALA A 119 -26.64 -11.71 2.53
N PHE A 120 -25.91 -10.88 1.77
CA PHE A 120 -26.08 -9.44 1.88
C PHE A 120 -27.36 -9.00 1.17
N PRO A 121 -28.09 -7.99 1.68
CA PRO A 121 -29.17 -7.35 0.94
C PRO A 121 -28.69 -6.92 -0.45
N PRO A 122 -29.53 -7.04 -1.51
CA PRO A 122 -29.15 -6.64 -2.85
C PRO A 122 -28.61 -5.20 -2.90
N GLY A 123 -27.42 -5.03 -3.49
CA GLY A 123 -26.76 -3.73 -3.62
C GLY A 123 -26.04 -3.23 -2.37
N PHE A 124 -26.05 -3.95 -1.24
CA PHE A 124 -25.38 -3.51 -0.01
C PHE A 124 -23.89 -3.21 -0.23
N LEU A 125 -23.14 -4.10 -0.88
CA LEU A 125 -21.70 -3.92 -1.13
C LEU A 125 -21.37 -2.80 -2.13
N ALA A 126 -22.37 -2.27 -2.84
CA ALA A 126 -22.24 -1.11 -3.71
C ALA A 126 -22.90 0.15 -3.10
N SER A 127 -23.38 0.06 -1.86
CA SER A 127 -24.12 1.13 -1.20
C SER A 127 -23.18 2.15 -0.57
N ARG A 128 -23.69 3.37 -0.39
CA ARG A 128 -22.99 4.43 0.36
C ARG A 128 -22.65 4.01 1.79
N LEU A 129 -23.51 3.22 2.46
CA LEU A 129 -23.23 2.75 3.81
C LEU A 129 -21.98 1.87 3.85
N PHE A 130 -21.84 0.94 2.91
CA PHE A 130 -20.66 0.10 2.79
C PHE A 130 -19.40 0.95 2.52
N ASP A 131 -19.49 1.89 1.57
CA ASP A 131 -18.42 2.83 1.25
C ASP A 131 -17.98 3.63 2.50
N ASP A 132 -18.93 4.18 3.26
CA ASP A 132 -18.66 4.97 4.46
C ASP A 132 -18.00 4.12 5.56
N ILE A 133 -18.41 2.86 5.74
CA ILE A 133 -17.78 1.92 6.68
C ILE A 133 -16.33 1.65 6.26
N VAL A 134 -16.08 1.29 5.00
CA VAL A 134 -14.72 1.00 4.51
C VAL A 134 -13.83 2.25 4.63
N CYS A 135 -14.34 3.43 4.26
CA CYS A 135 -13.61 4.69 4.41
C CYS A 135 -13.30 5.00 5.89
N ALA A 136 -14.22 4.70 6.81
CA ALA A 136 -13.96 4.85 8.24
C ALA A 136 -12.89 3.87 8.74
N MET A 137 -12.91 2.64 8.26
CA MET A 137 -11.92 1.60 8.59
C MET A 137 -10.53 1.88 7.98
N ALA A 138 -10.45 2.68 6.91
CA ALA A 138 -9.22 3.06 6.23
C ALA A 138 -8.85 4.54 6.43
N ARG A 139 -9.50 5.24 7.36
CA ARG A 139 -9.47 6.70 7.46
C ARG A 139 -8.06 7.28 7.55
N ASP A 140 -7.17 6.61 8.28
CA ASP A 140 -5.80 7.05 8.49
C ASP A 140 -4.96 6.82 7.23
N ALA A 141 -5.11 5.68 6.57
CA ALA A 141 -4.44 5.45 5.29
C ALA A 141 -4.84 6.53 4.28
N LEU A 142 -6.14 6.80 4.14
CA LEU A 142 -6.66 7.87 3.29
C LEU A 142 -6.15 9.25 3.69
N ALA A 143 -6.06 9.54 5.00
CA ALA A 143 -5.49 10.79 5.49
C ALA A 143 -3.99 10.93 5.15
N PHE A 144 -3.23 9.83 5.25
CA PHE A 144 -1.82 9.81 4.87
C PHE A 144 -1.62 10.09 3.38
N TYR A 145 -2.38 9.43 2.49
CA TYR A 145 -2.34 9.70 1.05
C TYR A 145 -2.70 11.15 0.74
N ARG A 146 -3.77 11.67 1.34
CA ARG A 146 -4.19 13.07 1.17
C ARG A 146 -3.10 14.04 1.61
N HIS A 147 -2.47 13.77 2.75
CA HIS A 147 -1.40 14.59 3.27
C HIS A 147 -0.17 14.55 2.35
N ALA A 148 0.31 13.36 1.95
CA ALA A 148 1.43 13.21 1.04
C ALA A 148 1.21 13.93 -0.30
N ARG A 149 0.00 13.84 -0.87
CA ARG A 149 -0.38 14.60 -2.07
C ARG A 149 -0.43 16.11 -1.81
N GLY A 150 -0.91 16.53 -0.65
CA GLY A 150 -0.92 17.93 -0.21
C GLY A 150 0.49 18.55 -0.08
N LEU A 151 1.51 17.73 0.20
CA LEU A 151 2.92 18.13 0.18
C LEU A 151 3.50 18.25 -1.25
N GLY A 152 2.72 17.95 -2.29
CA GLY A 152 3.16 18.00 -3.68
C GLY A 152 3.88 16.75 -4.16
N LEU A 153 3.92 15.67 -3.36
CA LEU A 153 4.57 14.42 -3.76
C LEU A 153 3.83 13.73 -4.89
N ARG A 154 4.58 13.13 -5.82
CA ARG A 154 4.05 12.07 -6.69
C ARG A 154 3.85 10.82 -5.84
N VAL A 155 2.61 10.34 -5.73
CA VAL A 155 2.27 9.19 -4.89
C VAL A 155 1.67 8.09 -5.76
N LEU A 156 2.23 6.89 -5.63
CA LEU A 156 1.77 5.67 -6.28
C LEU A 156 1.35 4.68 -5.19
N ALA A 157 0.20 4.05 -5.37
CA ALA A 157 -0.31 3.04 -4.47
C ALA A 157 -0.32 1.68 -5.18
N ALA A 158 0.31 0.67 -4.57
CA ALA A 158 0.33 -0.68 -5.13
C ALA A 158 -0.70 -1.55 -4.43
N LEU A 159 -1.59 -2.17 -5.22
CA LEU A 159 -2.58 -3.08 -4.68
C LEU A 159 -1.92 -4.35 -4.12
N PRO A 160 -2.55 -4.97 -3.11
CA PRO A 160 -2.09 -6.22 -2.54
C PRO A 160 -2.38 -7.35 -3.54
N PRO A 161 -1.80 -8.54 -3.37
CA PRO A 161 -2.23 -9.70 -4.13
C PRO A 161 -3.69 -10.04 -3.79
N GLN A 162 -4.42 -10.67 -4.72
CA GLN A 162 -5.81 -11.08 -4.52
C GLN A 162 -5.91 -12.38 -3.70
N ARG A 163 -5.36 -12.34 -2.49
CA ARG A 163 -5.29 -13.45 -1.55
C ARG A 163 -6.22 -13.21 -0.38
N VAL A 164 -7.25 -14.04 -0.30
CA VAL A 164 -8.30 -13.93 0.72
C VAL A 164 -8.10 -15.05 1.74
N PRO A 165 -7.61 -14.76 2.96
CA PRO A 165 -7.47 -15.78 4.00
C PRO A 165 -8.85 -16.25 4.48
N ALA A 166 -8.91 -17.44 5.08
CA ALA A 166 -10.18 -18.11 5.43
C ALA A 166 -11.11 -17.27 6.32
N LEU A 167 -10.53 -16.48 7.23
CA LEU A 167 -11.26 -15.58 8.14
C LEU A 167 -11.89 -14.37 7.45
N SER A 168 -11.48 -14.08 6.21
CA SER A 168 -11.98 -12.97 5.42
C SER A 168 -13.10 -13.42 4.49
N ASP A 169 -14.04 -12.51 4.28
CA ASP A 169 -15.11 -12.64 3.33
C ASP A 169 -14.65 -12.17 1.94
N ARG A 170 -14.74 -13.04 0.94
CA ARG A 170 -14.25 -12.74 -0.41
C ARG A 170 -15.01 -11.59 -1.07
N GLU A 171 -16.33 -11.54 -0.93
CA GLU A 171 -17.13 -10.50 -1.59
C GLU A 171 -16.81 -9.14 -1.00
N VAL A 172 -16.71 -9.08 0.33
CA VAL A 172 -16.30 -7.86 1.04
C VAL A 172 -14.88 -7.45 0.69
N PHE A 173 -13.94 -8.40 0.64
CA PHE A 173 -12.54 -8.12 0.31
C PHE A 173 -12.40 -7.43 -1.05
N MET A 174 -13.11 -7.94 -2.07
CA MET A 174 -13.12 -7.34 -3.39
C MET A 174 -13.82 -5.98 -3.39
N ALA A 175 -15.00 -5.88 -2.77
CA ALA A 175 -15.75 -4.63 -2.70
C ALA A 175 -14.98 -3.52 -1.96
N ALA A 176 -14.31 -3.84 -0.85
CA ALA A 176 -13.53 -2.89 -0.08
C ALA A 176 -12.32 -2.34 -0.86
N GLN A 177 -11.67 -3.17 -1.68
CA GLN A 177 -10.61 -2.69 -2.58
C GLN A 177 -11.17 -1.73 -3.63
N GLU A 178 -12.35 -1.98 -4.19
CA GLU A 178 -13.00 -1.05 -5.12
C GLU A 178 -13.30 0.31 -4.46
N VAL A 179 -13.72 0.32 -3.19
CA VAL A 179 -13.87 1.58 -2.43
C VAL A 179 -12.53 2.31 -2.35
N MET A 180 -11.48 1.62 -1.90
CA MET A 180 -10.14 2.22 -1.76
C MET A 180 -9.62 2.76 -3.09
N LEU A 181 -9.77 2.01 -4.18
CA LEU A 181 -9.39 2.44 -5.53
C LEU A 181 -10.08 3.74 -5.95
N ARG A 182 -11.40 3.84 -5.76
CA ARG A 182 -12.15 5.06 -6.06
C ARG A 182 -11.63 6.24 -5.25
N GLN A 183 -11.43 6.05 -3.95
CA GLN A 183 -10.95 7.12 -3.07
C GLN A 183 -9.55 7.61 -3.46
N LEU A 184 -8.61 6.70 -3.71
CA LEU A 184 -7.24 7.06 -4.07
C LEU A 184 -7.16 7.74 -5.44
N ARG A 185 -7.87 7.22 -6.44
CA ARG A 185 -7.95 7.85 -7.77
C ARG A 185 -8.54 9.26 -7.69
N ALA A 186 -9.57 9.48 -6.87
CA ALA A 186 -10.16 10.80 -6.66
C ALA A 186 -9.18 11.80 -6.02
N MET A 187 -8.16 11.33 -5.28
CA MET A 187 -7.08 12.16 -4.72
C MET A 187 -5.92 12.38 -5.70
N GLY A 188 -6.02 11.87 -6.93
CA GLY A 188 -4.94 11.91 -7.92
C GLY A 188 -3.73 11.05 -7.54
N VAL A 189 -3.94 9.99 -6.75
CA VAL A 189 -2.93 8.96 -6.49
C VAL A 189 -2.91 8.02 -7.68
N GLU A 190 -1.72 7.74 -8.20
CA GLU A 190 -1.54 6.73 -9.25
C GLU A 190 -1.68 5.34 -8.63
N VAL A 191 -2.30 4.40 -9.33
CA VAL A 191 -2.56 3.07 -8.79
C VAL A 191 -1.94 2.01 -9.70
N VAL A 192 -1.16 1.12 -9.10
CA VAL A 192 -0.73 -0.14 -9.70
C VAL A 192 -1.78 -1.19 -9.36
N ASP A 193 -2.65 -1.50 -10.33
CA ASP A 193 -3.72 -2.48 -10.23
C ASP A 193 -3.44 -3.59 -11.24
N LEU A 194 -2.93 -4.73 -10.76
CA LEU A 194 -2.51 -5.86 -11.59
C LEU A 194 -3.52 -7.00 -11.62
N ARG A 195 -4.74 -6.78 -11.11
CA ARG A 195 -5.70 -7.87 -10.88
C ARG A 195 -6.05 -8.63 -12.15
N ALA A 196 -6.14 -7.95 -13.29
CA ALA A 196 -6.40 -8.59 -14.58
C ALA A 196 -5.24 -9.51 -15.03
N GLU A 197 -4.01 -9.17 -14.63
CA GLU A 197 -2.76 -9.83 -15.02
C GLU A 197 -2.32 -10.91 -14.05
N VAL A 198 -2.87 -10.98 -12.85
CA VAL A 198 -2.39 -11.91 -11.81
C VAL A 198 -3.46 -12.76 -11.18
N SER A 199 -4.74 -12.49 -11.46
CA SER A 199 -5.86 -13.29 -10.95
C SER A 199 -6.39 -14.29 -11.98
N GLY A 200 -6.96 -15.39 -11.51
CA GLY A 200 -7.72 -16.34 -12.31
C GLY A 200 -9.16 -15.88 -12.57
N ASP A 201 -9.97 -16.74 -13.19
CA ASP A 201 -11.37 -16.47 -13.51
C ASP A 201 -12.25 -16.24 -12.27
N ASP A 202 -11.82 -16.77 -11.12
CA ASP A 202 -12.43 -16.51 -9.83
C ASP A 202 -11.94 -15.18 -9.19
N GLY A 203 -11.09 -14.42 -9.87
CA GLY A 203 -10.53 -13.19 -9.34
C GLY A 203 -9.52 -13.40 -8.20
N LEU A 204 -9.20 -14.64 -7.83
CA LEU A 204 -8.15 -14.94 -6.84
C LEU A 204 -6.79 -14.95 -7.49
N GLN A 205 -5.76 -14.61 -6.71
CA GLN A 205 -4.37 -14.59 -7.15
C GLN A 205 -3.96 -15.97 -7.68
N ARG A 206 -3.33 -16.00 -8.85
CA ARG A 206 -2.78 -17.23 -9.41
C ARG A 206 -1.60 -17.75 -8.56
N PRO A 207 -1.40 -19.07 -8.46
CA PRO A 207 -0.35 -19.67 -7.63
C PRO A 207 1.07 -19.20 -7.97
N GLU A 208 1.38 -18.97 -9.25
CA GLU A 208 2.70 -18.51 -9.70
C GLU A 208 3.09 -17.12 -9.18
N PHE A 209 2.13 -16.35 -8.68
CA PHE A 209 2.34 -15.03 -8.06
C PHE A 209 2.12 -15.04 -6.54
N SER A 210 1.82 -16.20 -5.97
CA SER A 210 1.50 -16.37 -4.55
C SER A 210 2.67 -16.96 -3.78
N GLU A 211 2.87 -16.51 -2.54
CA GLU A 211 3.78 -17.16 -1.60
C GLU A 211 3.19 -18.50 -1.13
N PRO A 212 3.87 -19.66 -1.29
CA PRO A 212 3.25 -20.98 -1.13
C PRO A 212 2.62 -21.25 0.25
N ASP A 213 3.31 -20.90 1.34
CA ASP A 213 2.91 -21.25 2.71
C ASP A 213 2.29 -20.09 3.51
N ASP A 214 2.06 -18.97 2.84
CA ASP A 214 1.59 -17.74 3.47
C ASP A 214 0.27 -17.35 2.82
N PRO A 215 -0.88 -17.27 3.51
CA PRO A 215 -2.17 -17.08 2.84
C PRO A 215 -2.45 -15.65 2.36
N ILE A 216 -1.54 -14.69 2.56
CA ILE A 216 -1.79 -13.26 2.33
C ILE A 216 -0.79 -12.60 1.38
N HIS A 217 0.47 -13.05 1.33
CA HIS A 217 1.52 -12.34 0.59
C HIS A 217 1.69 -12.81 -0.86
N GLY A 218 2.12 -11.89 -1.72
CA GLY A 218 2.60 -12.23 -3.06
C GLY A 218 4.05 -12.67 -2.99
N ASN A 219 4.48 -13.49 -3.94
CA ASN A 219 5.88 -13.92 -4.02
C ASN A 219 6.75 -12.86 -4.76
N LEU A 220 8.00 -13.22 -5.04
CA LEU A 220 8.92 -12.36 -5.78
C LEU A 220 8.41 -12.02 -7.20
N ALA A 221 7.80 -12.95 -7.92
CA ALA A 221 7.28 -12.72 -9.27
C ALA A 221 6.17 -11.67 -9.28
N PHE A 222 5.29 -11.68 -8.27
CA PHE A 222 4.31 -10.61 -8.09
C PHE A 222 4.97 -9.25 -7.84
N GLY A 223 5.98 -9.20 -6.96
CA GLY A 223 6.77 -7.99 -6.72
C GLY A 223 7.47 -7.46 -7.97
N GLN A 224 7.94 -8.36 -8.85
CA GLN A 224 8.55 -7.99 -10.14
C GLN A 224 7.56 -7.36 -11.11
N LEU A 225 6.32 -7.85 -11.17
CA LEU A 225 5.28 -7.23 -11.99
C LEU A 225 4.90 -5.83 -11.48
N ILE A 226 4.78 -5.67 -10.15
CA ILE A 226 4.55 -4.34 -9.56
C ILE A 226 5.70 -3.40 -9.91
N LEU A 227 6.95 -3.83 -9.72
CA LEU A 227 8.12 -3.02 -10.06
C LEU A 227 8.15 -2.66 -11.54
N ALA A 228 7.84 -3.59 -12.44
CA ALA A 228 7.81 -3.34 -13.88
C ALA A 228 6.78 -2.26 -14.25
N ASP A 229 5.58 -2.32 -13.68
CA ASP A 229 4.55 -1.29 -13.88
C ASP A 229 4.98 0.07 -13.32
N LEU A 230 5.57 0.09 -12.12
CA LEU A 230 6.13 1.30 -11.53
C LEU A 230 7.23 1.95 -12.41
N LEU A 231 8.15 1.15 -12.95
CA LEU A 231 9.20 1.62 -13.86
C LEU A 231 8.62 2.12 -15.20
N ALA A 232 7.59 1.45 -15.73
CA ALA A 232 6.89 1.88 -16.95
C ALA A 232 6.20 3.25 -16.78
N ARG A 233 5.81 3.60 -15.55
CA ARG A 233 5.30 4.94 -15.17
C ARG A 233 6.42 5.97 -14.96
N GLY A 234 7.68 5.62 -15.22
CA GLY A 234 8.81 6.53 -15.09
C GLY A 234 9.29 6.74 -13.66
N LEU A 235 9.08 5.75 -12.77
CA LEU A 235 9.89 5.68 -11.55
C LEU A 235 11.34 5.42 -11.88
#